data_AF-A0A2G4YR79-F1
#
_entry.id   AF-A0A2G4YR79-F1
#
_cell.length_a   1.000
_cell.length_b   1.000
_cell.length_c   1.000
_cell.angle_alpha   90.00
_cell.angle_beta   90.00
_cell.angle_gamma   90.00
#
_symmetry.space_group_name_H-M   'P 1'
#
loop_
_entity.id
_entity.type
_entity.pdbx_description
1 polymer ?
#
loop_
_entity_poly.entity_id
_entity_poly.type
_entity_poly.pdbx_seq_one_letter_code
_entity_poly.pdbx_strand_id
1 'polypeptide(L)'
;MRCSPPTVTLGTAKRKKFKMNNIRVIKKDSRDALLTTLLADIMAGLSNAVATRDQASMLLSGGTSPGALYQMMAQQEFDWDKVWFGLSDERWVAPDHADSNEKLVHDTLLRQKAAAAHFIGLKSLEEDIVKGADLSNHALEDLPSPYDITLLGMGLDGHTASLFPDSPDTPAALAADALSLCHPIRRGAGETPRISMTRNALLNSGEIKLLIYGDEKWAVFEQARQQISNHQPVSHILNQTQTPVTLYWAP
;
A
#
# COMPACT_ATOMS: atom_id res chain seq x y z
N MET A 1 -12.39 -9.36 -71.57
CA MET A 1 -11.60 -9.42 -70.33
C MET A 1 -11.59 -8.03 -69.69
N ARG A 2 -12.37 -7.81 -68.63
CA ARG A 2 -12.31 -6.57 -67.83
C ARG A 2 -11.98 -6.98 -66.40
N CYS A 3 -10.81 -6.59 -65.91
CA CYS A 3 -10.36 -6.80 -64.54
C CYS A 3 -11.06 -5.79 -63.62
N SER A 4 -11.72 -6.29 -62.57
CA SER A 4 -12.20 -5.48 -61.45
C SER A 4 -11.07 -5.31 -60.42
N PRO A 5 -10.95 -4.15 -59.74
CA PRO A 5 -9.93 -3.93 -58.72
C PRO A 5 -10.32 -4.59 -57.38
N PRO A 6 -9.35 -4.88 -56.49
CA PRO A 6 -9.63 -5.52 -55.22
C PRO A 6 -10.26 -4.55 -54.22
N THR A 7 -11.30 -5.00 -53.52
CA THR A 7 -11.97 -4.26 -52.45
C THR A 7 -11.15 -4.37 -51.16
N VAL A 8 -10.57 -3.25 -50.71
CA VAL A 8 -9.93 -3.18 -49.38
C VAL A 8 -11.01 -3.11 -48.32
N THR A 9 -11.16 -4.17 -47.54
CA THR A 9 -12.05 -4.19 -46.37
C THR A 9 -11.33 -3.52 -45.20
N LEU A 10 -11.73 -2.30 -44.85
CA LEU A 10 -11.34 -1.64 -43.61
C LEU A 10 -11.91 -2.45 -42.43
N GLY A 11 -11.05 -3.24 -41.80
CA GLY A 11 -11.37 -3.94 -40.56
C GLY A 11 -11.75 -2.93 -39.49
N THR A 12 -12.99 -3.01 -39.01
CA THR A 12 -13.44 -2.25 -37.85
C THR A 12 -12.62 -2.71 -36.65
N ALA A 13 -11.73 -1.84 -36.16
CA ALA A 13 -11.03 -2.05 -34.90
C ALA A 13 -12.09 -2.19 -33.80
N LYS A 14 -12.30 -3.42 -33.33
CA LYS A 14 -13.07 -3.68 -32.11
C LYS A 14 -12.39 -2.91 -30.99
N ARG A 15 -13.00 -1.80 -30.55
CA ARG A 15 -12.68 -1.16 -29.27
C ARG A 15 -12.79 -2.25 -28.21
N LYS A 16 -11.65 -2.73 -27.69
CA LYS A 16 -11.62 -3.54 -26.48
C LYS A 16 -12.29 -2.69 -25.40
N LYS A 17 -13.49 -3.11 -24.95
CA LYS A 17 -14.07 -2.60 -23.71
C LYS A 17 -13.08 -2.97 -22.60
N PHE A 18 -12.28 -2.00 -22.16
CA PHE A 18 -11.58 -2.10 -20.88
C PHE A 18 -12.67 -2.26 -19.81
N LYS A 19 -12.64 -3.36 -19.06
CA LYS A 19 -13.43 -3.46 -17.82
C LYS A 19 -12.96 -2.31 -16.93
N MET A 20 -13.86 -1.39 -16.57
CA MET A 20 -13.56 -0.34 -15.61
C MET A 20 -13.17 -0.98 -14.28
N ASN A 21 -12.06 -0.54 -13.69
CA ASN A 21 -11.51 -1.05 -12.44
C ASN A 21 -12.55 -0.94 -11.30
N ASN A 22 -12.73 -2.01 -10.53
CA ASN A 22 -13.65 -2.07 -9.38
C ASN A 22 -13.03 -1.42 -8.13
N ILE A 23 -12.67 -0.13 -8.22
CA ILE A 23 -12.24 0.64 -7.05
C ILE A 23 -13.50 1.19 -6.36
N ARG A 24 -13.75 0.78 -5.12
CA ARG A 24 -14.81 1.40 -4.30
C ARG A 24 -14.32 2.75 -3.82
N VAL A 25 -15.15 3.79 -3.91
CA VAL A 25 -14.79 5.14 -3.44
C VAL A 25 -15.71 5.55 -2.28
N ILE A 26 -15.10 5.90 -1.15
CA ILE A 26 -15.75 6.46 0.04
C ILE A 26 -15.31 7.91 0.18
N LYS A 27 -16.26 8.84 0.08
CA LYS A 27 -16.04 10.27 0.29
C LYS A 27 -16.69 10.73 1.59
N LYS A 28 -16.03 11.66 2.29
CA LYS A 28 -16.58 12.38 3.45
C LYS A 28 -16.23 13.86 3.37
N ASP A 29 -17.02 14.66 4.06
CA ASP A 29 -16.87 16.12 4.05
C ASP A 29 -15.75 16.63 4.99
N SER A 30 -15.23 15.76 5.85
CA SER A 30 -14.12 16.07 6.74
C SER A 30 -13.18 14.87 6.94
N ARG A 31 -11.94 15.15 7.30
CA ARG A 31 -10.93 14.12 7.59
C ARG A 31 -11.34 13.24 8.77
N ASP A 32 -11.93 13.82 9.81
CA ASP A 32 -12.36 13.08 11.00
C ASP A 32 -13.51 12.10 10.70
N ALA A 33 -14.48 12.53 9.89
CA ALA A 33 -15.57 11.66 9.45
C ALA A 33 -15.05 10.52 8.56
N LEU A 34 -14.03 10.79 7.73
CA LEU A 34 -13.36 9.78 6.93
C LEU A 34 -12.61 8.77 7.79
N LEU A 35 -11.80 9.25 8.75
CA LEU A 35 -11.04 8.40 9.65
C LEU A 35 -11.94 7.53 10.52
N THR A 36 -13.07 8.06 10.99
CA THR A 36 -14.08 7.28 11.72
C THR A 36 -14.64 6.14 10.87
N THR A 37 -14.91 6.41 9.59
CA THR A 37 -15.42 5.38 8.66
C THR A 37 -14.33 4.35 8.34
N LEU A 38 -13.10 4.81 8.09
CA LEU A 38 -11.96 3.95 7.82
C LEU A 38 -11.63 3.05 9.03
N LEU A 39 -11.66 3.60 10.24
CA LEU A 39 -11.49 2.83 11.48
C LEU A 39 -12.53 1.71 11.56
N ALA A 40 -13.82 2.03 11.40
CA ALA A 40 -14.89 1.03 11.48
C ALA A 40 -14.69 -0.10 10.44
N ASP A 41 -14.33 0.26 9.21
CA ASP A 41 -14.06 -0.72 8.15
C ASP A 41 -12.82 -1.57 8.45
N ILE A 42 -11.75 -1.00 9.03
CA ILE A 42 -10.55 -1.75 9.44
C ILE A 42 -10.88 -2.71 10.58
N MET A 43 -11.52 -2.22 11.64
CA MET A 43 -11.84 -3.05 12.81
C MET A 43 -12.79 -4.18 12.43
N ALA A 44 -13.74 -3.96 11.51
CA ALA A 44 -14.59 -5.01 10.98
C ALA A 44 -13.79 -6.07 10.19
N GLY A 45 -12.85 -5.65 9.34
CA GLY A 45 -11.97 -6.57 8.60
C GLY A 45 -11.09 -7.41 9.53
N LEU A 46 -10.43 -6.79 10.51
CA LEU A 46 -9.62 -7.47 11.52
C LEU A 46 -10.47 -8.42 12.37
N SER A 47 -11.66 -7.99 12.81
CA SER A 47 -12.58 -8.84 13.59
C SER A 47 -12.99 -10.08 12.82
N ASN A 48 -13.30 -9.94 11.53
CA ASN A 48 -13.65 -11.07 10.68
C ASN A 48 -12.46 -12.03 10.48
N ALA A 49 -11.25 -11.50 10.31
CA ALA A 49 -10.05 -12.33 10.22
C ALA A 49 -9.80 -13.13 11.50
N VAL A 50 -9.81 -12.47 12.66
CA VAL A 50 -9.69 -13.12 13.97
C VAL A 50 -10.78 -14.17 14.17
N ALA A 51 -12.05 -13.86 13.86
CA ALA A 51 -13.14 -14.82 14.03
C ALA A 51 -13.02 -16.07 13.13
N THR A 52 -12.35 -15.95 11.98
CA THR A 52 -12.25 -17.04 10.99
C THR A 52 -10.95 -17.82 11.06
N ARG A 53 -9.86 -17.21 11.53
CA ARG A 53 -8.50 -17.80 11.53
C ARG A 53 -7.79 -17.70 12.88
N ASP A 54 -8.44 -17.14 13.90
CA ASP A 54 -7.85 -16.82 15.21
C ASP A 54 -6.61 -15.90 15.14
N GLN A 55 -6.45 -15.19 14.02
CA GLN A 55 -5.35 -14.29 13.75
C GLN A 55 -5.76 -13.29 12.67
N ALA A 56 -5.20 -12.08 12.72
CA ALA A 56 -5.28 -11.11 11.63
C ALA A 56 -3.93 -10.47 11.34
N SER A 57 -3.70 -10.00 10.11
CA SER A 57 -2.50 -9.25 9.73
C SER A 57 -2.79 -8.01 8.90
N MET A 58 -2.03 -6.94 9.15
CA MET A 58 -2.20 -5.66 8.48
C MET A 58 -0.87 -4.97 8.16
N LEU A 59 -0.72 -4.50 6.91
CA LEU A 59 0.36 -3.59 6.54
C LEU A 59 -0.03 -2.13 6.79
N LEU A 60 0.86 -1.41 7.45
CA LEU A 60 0.69 -0.02 7.91
C LEU A 60 1.51 0.94 7.06
N SER A 61 0.92 2.07 6.70
CA SER A 61 1.62 3.19 6.06
C SER A 61 2.18 4.19 7.08
N GLY A 62 3.27 4.87 6.70
CA GLY A 62 3.79 6.02 7.44
C GLY A 62 3.01 7.32 7.24
N GLY A 63 3.45 8.37 7.94
CA GLY A 63 2.95 9.74 7.77
C GLY A 63 1.93 10.21 8.81
N THR A 64 1.63 11.51 8.79
CA THR A 64 0.77 12.14 9.81
C THR A 64 -0.69 11.70 9.73
N SER A 65 -1.17 11.40 8.53
CA SER A 65 -2.54 10.96 8.28
C SER A 65 -2.86 9.58 8.89
N PRO A 66 -2.06 8.53 8.68
CA PRO A 66 -2.24 7.27 9.40
C PRO A 66 -1.99 7.36 10.91
N GLY A 67 -1.13 8.27 11.39
CA GLY A 67 -0.87 8.43 12.83
C GLY A 67 -2.13 8.71 13.67
N ALA A 68 -3.05 9.54 13.15
CA ALA A 68 -4.33 9.80 13.82
C ALA A 68 -5.24 8.56 13.85
N LEU A 69 -5.30 7.80 12.75
CA LEU A 69 -6.03 6.54 12.68
C LEU A 69 -5.50 5.53 13.71
N TYR A 70 -4.18 5.42 13.83
CA TYR A 70 -3.52 4.51 14.76
C TYR A 70 -3.83 4.82 16.21
N GLN A 71 -3.88 6.11 16.59
CA GLN A 71 -4.35 6.52 17.91
C GLN A 71 -5.78 6.09 18.19
N MET A 72 -6.67 6.19 17.20
CA MET A 72 -8.06 5.74 17.35
C MET A 72 -8.15 4.21 17.43
N MET A 73 -7.33 3.49 16.66
CA MET A 73 -7.22 2.02 16.73
C MET A 73 -6.73 1.57 18.11
N ALA A 74 -5.69 2.20 18.66
CA ALA A 74 -5.12 1.82 19.96
C ALA A 74 -6.12 1.90 21.13
N GLN A 75 -7.20 2.67 20.98
CA GLN A 75 -8.28 2.83 21.97
C GLN A 75 -9.37 1.76 21.87
N GLN A 76 -9.39 0.94 20.82
CA GLN A 76 -10.44 -0.06 20.65
C GLN A 76 -10.24 -1.25 21.61
N GLU A 77 -11.36 -1.78 22.09
CA GLU A 77 -11.39 -3.07 22.79
C GLU A 77 -11.37 -4.19 21.75
N PHE A 78 -10.23 -4.87 21.64
CA PHE A 78 -10.00 -5.89 20.64
C PHE A 78 -8.96 -6.92 21.14
N ASP A 79 -8.99 -8.12 20.57
CA ASP A 79 -8.02 -9.20 20.84
C ASP A 79 -6.68 -8.90 20.15
N TRP A 80 -5.99 -7.87 20.64
CA TRP A 80 -4.79 -7.34 19.99
C TRP A 80 -3.65 -8.35 19.90
N ASP A 81 -3.54 -9.28 20.85
CA ASP A 81 -2.60 -10.40 20.84
C ASP A 81 -2.75 -11.35 19.65
N LYS A 82 -3.88 -11.27 18.92
CA LYS A 82 -4.11 -12.02 17.68
C LYS A 82 -3.77 -11.24 16.43
N VAL A 83 -3.35 -9.99 16.55
CA VAL A 83 -3.10 -9.08 15.42
C VAL A 83 -1.62 -8.93 15.16
N TRP A 84 -1.25 -9.03 13.89
CA TRP A 84 0.10 -8.86 13.39
C TRP A 84 0.19 -7.63 12.51
N PHE A 85 1.14 -6.74 12.81
CA PHE A 85 1.38 -5.54 12.05
C PHE A 85 2.73 -5.62 11.34
N GLY A 86 2.76 -5.15 10.10
CA GLY A 86 3.98 -4.85 9.36
C GLY A 86 3.90 -3.46 8.74
N LEU A 87 4.98 -2.99 8.12
CA LEU A 87 4.99 -1.71 7.40
C LEU A 87 4.88 -1.93 5.88
N SER A 88 4.19 -1.04 5.16
CA SER A 88 4.21 -1.01 3.70
C SER A 88 5.56 -0.53 3.15
N ASP A 89 6.24 0.32 3.92
CA ASP A 89 7.56 0.87 3.62
C ASP A 89 8.17 1.51 4.87
N GLU A 90 9.48 1.72 4.84
CA GLU A 90 10.23 2.36 5.90
C GLU A 90 11.43 3.15 5.35
N ARG A 91 11.84 4.16 6.12
CA ARG A 91 13.03 4.97 5.93
C ARG A 91 14.19 4.20 6.55
N TRP A 92 15.31 4.08 5.84
CA TRP A 92 16.46 3.32 6.32
C TRP A 92 17.26 4.09 7.38
N VAL A 93 16.61 4.32 8.52
CA VAL A 93 17.09 5.07 9.70
C VAL A 93 16.87 4.21 10.94
N ALA A 94 17.43 4.60 12.09
CA ALA A 94 17.19 3.90 13.34
C ALA A 94 15.68 3.88 13.70
N PRO A 95 15.17 2.80 14.35
CA PRO A 95 13.76 2.70 14.72
C PRO A 95 13.24 3.80 15.67
N ASP A 96 14.12 4.51 16.37
CA ASP A 96 13.79 5.64 17.25
C ASP A 96 13.98 7.01 16.59
N HIS A 97 14.40 7.04 15.32
CA HIS A 97 14.58 8.25 14.56
C HIS A 97 13.24 8.94 14.27
N ALA A 98 13.23 10.28 14.25
CA ALA A 98 12.00 11.07 14.04
C ALA A 98 11.27 10.75 12.71
N ASP A 99 12.03 10.33 11.70
CA ASP A 99 11.51 9.94 10.38
C ASP A 99 11.15 8.44 10.26
N SER A 100 11.27 7.64 11.31
CA SER A 100 10.90 6.22 11.27
C SER A 100 9.38 6.02 11.29
N ASN A 101 8.88 5.22 10.37
CA ASN A 101 7.49 4.76 10.39
C ASN A 101 7.26 3.77 11.54
N GLU A 102 8.24 2.95 11.88
CA GLU A 102 8.22 2.08 13.07
C GLU A 102 8.08 2.90 14.34
N LYS A 103 8.84 3.99 14.50
CA LYS A 103 8.63 4.95 15.60
C LYS A 103 7.20 5.44 15.66
N LEU A 104 6.66 5.89 14.53
CA LEU A 104 5.28 6.37 14.46
C LEU A 104 4.29 5.29 14.95
N VAL A 105 4.43 4.05 14.51
CA VAL A 105 3.58 2.93 14.90
C VAL A 105 3.69 2.63 16.40
N HIS A 106 4.91 2.56 16.95
CA HIS A 106 5.10 2.42 18.40
C HIS A 106 4.55 3.60 19.18
N ASP A 107 4.62 4.80 18.61
CA ASP A 107 4.18 6.01 19.28
C ASP A 107 2.66 6.19 19.30
N THR A 108 1.96 5.61 18.33
CA THR A 108 0.53 5.88 18.10
C THR A 108 -0.37 4.65 18.16
N LEU A 109 0.11 3.48 17.73
CA LEU A 109 -0.67 2.23 17.67
C LEU A 109 -0.34 1.28 18.81
N LEU A 110 0.94 0.90 18.95
CA LEU A 110 1.37 -0.18 19.85
C LEU A 110 1.52 0.32 21.30
N ARG A 111 0.42 0.88 21.81
CA ARG A 111 0.29 1.39 23.17
C ARG A 111 -1.01 0.91 23.79
N GLN A 112 -1.12 1.05 25.10
CA GLN A 112 -2.32 0.65 25.86
C GLN A 112 -2.69 -0.81 25.55
N LYS A 113 -3.95 -1.10 25.17
CA LYS A 113 -4.39 -2.46 24.85
C LYS A 113 -3.75 -3.01 23.57
N ALA A 114 -3.51 -2.15 22.58
CA ALA A 114 -2.89 -2.53 21.31
C ALA A 114 -1.38 -2.82 21.41
N ALA A 115 -0.75 -2.57 22.57
CA ALA A 115 0.62 -3.01 22.84
C ALA A 115 0.79 -4.54 22.87
N ALA A 116 -0.31 -5.29 23.00
CA ALA A 116 -0.27 -6.75 22.94
C ALA A 116 -0.13 -7.30 21.50
N ALA A 117 -0.29 -6.45 20.47
CA ALA A 117 -0.15 -6.88 19.09
C ALA A 117 1.30 -7.22 18.72
N HIS A 118 1.43 -8.15 17.77
CA HIS A 118 2.70 -8.51 17.17
C HIS A 118 3.10 -7.48 16.12
N PHE A 119 4.39 -7.19 16.01
CA PHE A 119 4.91 -6.23 15.03
C PHE A 119 6.21 -6.74 14.40
N ILE A 120 6.29 -6.65 13.08
CA ILE A 120 7.49 -6.94 12.30
C ILE A 120 7.88 -5.66 11.55
N GLY A 121 8.99 -5.05 11.98
CA GLY A 121 9.57 -3.88 11.36
C GLY A 121 10.30 -4.20 10.06
N LEU A 122 10.69 -3.14 9.33
CA LEU A 122 11.47 -3.28 8.09
C LEU A 122 12.93 -2.82 8.24
N LYS A 123 13.29 -2.08 9.29
CA LYS A 123 14.70 -1.72 9.52
C LYS A 123 15.42 -2.86 10.21
N SER A 124 16.25 -3.60 9.47
CA SER A 124 17.19 -4.57 10.05
C SER A 124 18.35 -3.89 10.80
N LEU A 125 19.18 -4.65 11.50
CA LEU A 125 20.40 -4.14 12.15
C LEU A 125 21.53 -3.76 11.16
N GLU A 126 21.42 -4.16 9.89
CA GLU A 126 22.44 -3.85 8.88
C GLU A 126 22.43 -2.37 8.47
N GLU A 127 23.63 -1.81 8.29
CA GLU A 127 23.80 -0.47 7.73
C GLU A 127 23.59 -0.48 6.21
N ASP A 128 24.15 -1.47 5.52
CA ASP A 128 23.94 -1.64 4.08
C ASP A 128 22.51 -2.06 3.78
N ILE A 129 21.82 -1.26 2.98
CA ILE A 129 20.40 -1.47 2.71
C ILE A 129 20.12 -2.71 1.85
N VAL A 130 21.05 -3.19 1.02
CA VAL A 130 20.82 -4.40 0.23
C VAL A 130 20.84 -5.61 1.13
N LYS A 131 21.89 -5.76 1.94
CA LYS A 131 21.97 -6.84 2.94
C LYS A 131 20.83 -6.75 3.95
N GLY A 132 20.50 -5.53 4.36
CA GLY A 132 19.39 -5.31 5.26
C GLY A 132 18.04 -5.67 4.67
N ALA A 133 17.84 -5.46 3.37
CA ALA A 133 16.62 -5.89 2.69
C ALA A 133 16.53 -7.42 2.64
N ASP A 134 17.62 -8.16 2.49
CA ASP A 134 17.60 -9.63 2.55
C ASP A 134 17.15 -10.12 3.94
N LEU A 135 17.68 -9.53 5.02
CA LEU A 135 17.25 -9.84 6.38
C LEU A 135 15.78 -9.46 6.64
N SER A 136 15.35 -8.32 6.09
CA SER A 136 13.97 -7.85 6.23
C SER A 136 13.00 -8.77 5.49
N ASN A 137 13.39 -9.26 4.30
CA ASN A 137 12.62 -10.27 3.58
C ASN A 137 12.41 -11.54 4.42
N HIS A 138 13.46 -12.03 5.08
CA HIS A 138 13.36 -13.22 5.93
C HIS A 138 12.47 -12.97 7.17
N ALA A 139 12.62 -11.82 7.84
CA ALA A 139 11.77 -11.47 8.97
C ALA A 139 10.28 -11.34 8.58
N LEU A 140 9.99 -10.84 7.37
CA LEU A 140 8.63 -10.73 6.86
C LEU A 140 7.96 -12.09 6.56
N GLU A 141 8.72 -13.19 6.49
CA GLU A 141 8.14 -14.54 6.34
C GLU A 141 7.33 -14.95 7.58
N ASP A 142 7.64 -14.37 8.75
CA ASP A 142 6.88 -14.58 9.98
C ASP A 142 5.58 -13.76 10.02
N LEU A 143 5.41 -12.78 9.12
CA LEU A 143 4.18 -11.99 9.04
C LEU A 143 3.08 -12.80 8.34
N PRO A 144 1.94 -13.11 8.99
CA PRO A 144 0.90 -13.94 8.40
C PRO A 144 0.41 -13.36 7.07
N SER A 145 0.45 -14.18 6.02
CA SER A 145 -0.01 -13.80 4.69
C SER A 145 -0.92 -14.87 4.06
N PRO A 146 -1.84 -14.53 3.14
CA PRO A 146 -2.15 -13.18 2.63
C PRO A 146 -2.55 -12.20 3.73
N TYR A 147 -2.12 -10.94 3.62
CA TYR A 147 -2.44 -9.92 4.61
C TYR A 147 -3.95 -9.67 4.60
N ASP A 148 -4.59 -9.44 5.74
CA ASP A 148 -6.03 -9.14 5.71
C ASP A 148 -6.29 -7.77 5.11
N ILE A 149 -5.50 -6.78 5.55
CA ILE A 149 -5.65 -5.38 5.16
C ILE A 149 -4.28 -4.78 4.85
N THR A 150 -4.18 -4.09 3.72
CA THR A 150 -3.01 -3.23 3.45
C THR A 150 -3.48 -1.78 3.35
N LEU A 151 -2.98 -0.93 4.26
CA LEU A 151 -3.21 0.51 4.22
C LEU A 151 -2.11 1.18 3.39
N LEU A 152 -2.52 1.94 2.38
CA LEU A 152 -1.63 2.71 1.52
C LEU A 152 -1.97 4.20 1.54
N GLY A 153 -0.94 5.02 1.39
CA GLY A 153 -1.05 6.42 0.99
C GLY A 153 -0.69 6.63 -0.48
N MET A 154 -0.82 7.88 -0.94
CA MET A 154 -0.34 8.31 -2.26
C MET A 154 0.29 9.70 -2.21
N GLY A 155 1.43 9.86 -2.87
CA GLY A 155 2.07 11.16 -3.11
C GLY A 155 1.46 11.93 -4.27
N LEU A 156 1.80 13.22 -4.39
CA LEU A 156 1.38 14.06 -5.54
C LEU A 156 2.08 13.67 -6.85
N ASP A 157 3.23 13.01 -6.75
CA ASP A 157 3.96 12.36 -7.84
C ASP A 157 3.38 10.97 -8.20
N GLY A 158 2.32 10.52 -7.51
CA GLY A 158 1.71 9.22 -7.75
C GLY A 158 2.47 8.03 -7.15
N HIS A 159 3.47 8.24 -6.29
CA HIS A 159 4.07 7.14 -5.53
C HIS A 159 3.08 6.56 -4.51
N THR A 160 3.29 5.30 -4.14
CA THR A 160 2.65 4.64 -2.99
C THR A 160 3.68 3.75 -2.31
N ALA A 161 3.52 3.50 -1.00
CA ALA A 161 4.61 2.97 -0.18
C ALA A 161 5.89 3.81 -0.43
N SER A 162 7.04 3.18 -0.66
CA SER A 162 8.23 3.86 -1.16
C SER A 162 8.53 3.53 -2.62
N LEU A 163 7.51 3.25 -3.44
CA LEU A 163 7.64 3.01 -4.88
C LEU A 163 7.55 4.33 -5.64
N PHE A 164 8.69 4.98 -5.85
CA PHE A 164 8.76 6.32 -6.45
C PHE A 164 8.95 6.29 -7.98
N PRO A 165 8.31 7.21 -8.73
CA PRO A 165 8.45 7.26 -10.19
C PRO A 165 9.86 7.62 -10.65
N ASP A 166 10.64 8.32 -9.82
CA ASP A 166 11.99 8.81 -10.13
C ASP A 166 13.12 7.88 -9.63
N SER A 167 12.79 6.80 -8.92
CA SER A 167 13.79 5.84 -8.46
C SER A 167 14.12 4.79 -9.52
N PRO A 168 15.41 4.51 -9.78
CA PRO A 168 15.83 3.41 -10.65
C PRO A 168 15.52 2.02 -10.07
N ASP A 169 15.25 1.91 -8.77
CA ASP A 169 14.96 0.64 -8.10
C ASP A 169 13.46 0.25 -8.19
N THR A 170 12.57 1.24 -8.40
CA THR A 170 11.12 1.02 -8.46
C THR A 170 10.66 0.02 -9.53
N PRO A 171 11.21 0.01 -10.77
CA PRO A 171 10.80 -0.98 -11.77
C PRO A 171 10.97 -2.43 -11.31
N ALA A 172 12.04 -2.74 -10.57
CA ALA A 172 12.25 -4.09 -10.03
C ALA A 172 11.22 -4.43 -8.94
N ALA A 173 10.94 -3.48 -8.04
CA ALA A 173 9.94 -3.66 -6.98
C ALA A 173 8.48 -3.73 -7.50
N LEU A 174 8.21 -3.18 -8.70
CA LEU A 174 6.92 -3.25 -9.38
C LEU A 174 6.78 -4.47 -10.31
N ALA A 175 7.85 -5.20 -10.57
CA ALA A 175 7.85 -6.30 -11.52
C ALA A 175 6.86 -7.40 -11.09
N ALA A 176 6.09 -7.92 -12.04
CA ALA A 176 5.07 -8.94 -11.75
C ALA A 176 5.68 -10.29 -11.33
N ASP A 177 6.95 -10.51 -11.62
CA ASP A 177 7.76 -11.68 -11.27
C ASP A 177 8.72 -11.42 -10.09
N ALA A 178 8.59 -10.28 -9.38
CA ALA A 178 9.34 -10.03 -8.16
C ALA A 178 9.01 -11.11 -7.10
N LEU A 179 10.04 -11.83 -6.65
CA LEU A 179 9.93 -12.90 -5.65
C LEU A 179 10.09 -12.38 -4.22
N SER A 180 10.82 -11.27 -4.04
CA SER A 180 11.04 -10.64 -2.74
C SER A 180 9.76 -9.99 -2.21
N LEU A 181 9.55 -10.08 -0.90
CA LEU A 181 8.49 -9.37 -0.17
C LEU A 181 8.77 -7.87 -0.09
N CYS A 182 10.03 -7.49 0.12
CA CYS A 182 10.47 -6.09 0.14
C CYS A 182 11.71 -5.84 -0.72
N HIS A 183 11.91 -4.59 -1.12
CA HIS A 183 13.01 -4.16 -2.00
C HIS A 183 13.62 -2.84 -1.49
N PRO A 184 14.95 -2.68 -1.57
CA PRO A 184 15.61 -1.40 -1.29
C PRO A 184 15.30 -0.38 -2.39
N ILE A 185 15.00 0.86 -2.04
CA ILE A 185 14.66 1.93 -2.97
C ILE A 185 15.51 3.17 -2.69
N ARG A 186 16.24 3.64 -3.71
CA ARG A 186 17.08 4.85 -3.65
C ARG A 186 16.59 5.86 -4.67
N ARG A 187 16.52 7.14 -4.28
CA ARG A 187 16.08 8.23 -5.18
C ARG A 187 17.22 9.13 -5.66
N GLY A 188 18.35 9.14 -4.97
CA GLY A 188 19.51 9.95 -5.34
C GLY A 188 20.41 10.26 -4.15
N ALA A 189 21.50 10.97 -4.40
CA ALA A 189 22.41 11.43 -3.36
C ALA A 189 21.70 12.44 -2.43
N GLY A 190 21.82 12.24 -1.12
CA GLY A 190 21.23 13.12 -0.10
C GLY A 190 19.80 12.78 0.32
N GLU A 191 19.13 11.86 -0.37
CA GLU A 191 17.85 11.30 0.06
C GLU A 191 18.06 10.09 0.95
N THR A 192 17.35 10.01 2.07
CA THR A 192 17.34 8.82 2.93
C THR A 192 16.83 7.61 2.15
N PRO A 193 17.63 6.54 2.00
CA PRO A 193 17.21 5.31 1.36
C PRO A 193 15.96 4.72 2.02
N ARG A 194 15.17 3.97 1.25
CA ARG A 194 13.93 3.36 1.72
C ARG A 194 13.95 1.87 1.52
N ILE A 195 13.16 1.17 2.30
CA ILE A 195 12.76 -0.21 2.03
C ILE A 195 11.26 -0.21 1.79
N SER A 196 10.80 -0.84 0.72
CA SER A 196 9.39 -0.87 0.34
C SER A 196 8.93 -2.30 0.16
N MET A 197 7.71 -2.62 0.58
CA MET A 197 7.04 -3.83 0.12
C MET A 197 6.94 -3.79 -1.42
N THR A 198 7.16 -4.93 -2.06
CA THR A 198 7.02 -5.07 -3.52
C THR A 198 5.55 -5.02 -3.92
N ARG A 199 5.26 -4.75 -5.19
CA ARG A 199 3.90 -4.78 -5.72
C ARG A 199 3.22 -6.12 -5.40
N ASN A 200 3.92 -7.24 -5.61
CA ASN A 200 3.35 -8.56 -5.37
C ASN A 200 3.02 -8.78 -3.90
N ALA A 201 3.88 -8.34 -2.98
CA ALA A 201 3.60 -8.43 -1.54
C ALA A 201 2.40 -7.56 -1.14
N LEU A 202 2.32 -6.32 -1.62
CA LEU A 202 1.17 -5.43 -1.37
C LEU A 202 -0.14 -6.04 -1.89
N LEU A 203 -0.11 -6.67 -3.07
CA LEU A 203 -1.27 -7.35 -3.66
C LEU A 203 -1.56 -8.72 -3.03
N ASN A 204 -0.66 -9.28 -2.22
CA ASN A 204 -0.95 -10.46 -1.41
C ASN A 204 -1.78 -10.07 -0.17
N SER A 205 -2.89 -9.37 -0.40
CA SER A 205 -3.81 -8.87 0.62
C SER A 205 -5.25 -9.23 0.28
N GLY A 206 -6.10 -9.42 1.29
CA GLY A 206 -7.54 -9.58 1.16
C GLY A 206 -8.22 -8.31 0.69
N GLU A 207 -7.79 -7.15 1.19
CA GLU A 207 -8.19 -5.84 0.69
C GLU A 207 -7.09 -4.78 0.86
N ILE A 208 -7.11 -3.78 -0.02
CA ILE A 208 -6.26 -2.59 0.06
C ILE A 208 -7.14 -1.38 0.35
N LYS A 209 -6.75 -0.60 1.35
CA LYS A 209 -7.38 0.67 1.71
C LYS A 209 -6.43 1.80 1.34
N LEU A 210 -6.83 2.64 0.39
CA LEU A 210 -6.05 3.81 -0.04
C LEU A 210 -6.59 5.06 0.65
N LEU A 211 -5.79 5.71 1.49
CA LEU A 211 -6.17 6.93 2.20
C LEU A 211 -5.48 8.16 1.58
N ILE A 212 -6.28 9.10 1.06
CA ILE A 212 -5.77 10.38 0.53
C ILE A 212 -6.68 11.55 0.91
N TYR A 213 -6.11 12.76 0.90
CA TYR A 213 -6.81 14.00 1.21
C TYR A 213 -6.57 15.07 0.15
N GLY A 214 -7.55 15.96 -0.03
CA GLY A 214 -7.45 17.13 -0.88
C GLY A 214 -7.67 16.86 -2.36
N ASP A 215 -8.04 17.92 -3.07
CA ASP A 215 -8.38 17.88 -4.49
C ASP A 215 -7.17 17.57 -5.38
N GLU A 216 -5.96 17.98 -4.96
CA GLU A 216 -4.73 17.69 -5.71
C GLU A 216 -4.46 16.18 -5.76
N LYS A 217 -4.57 15.47 -4.62
CA LYS A 217 -4.44 14.01 -4.61
C LYS A 217 -5.61 13.32 -5.30
N TRP A 218 -6.82 13.87 -5.22
CA TRP A 218 -7.95 13.36 -6.00
C TRP A 218 -7.66 13.38 -7.50
N ALA A 219 -7.11 14.48 -8.02
CA ALA A 219 -6.74 14.61 -9.43
C ALA A 219 -5.68 13.58 -9.85
N VAL A 220 -4.65 13.36 -9.02
CA VAL A 220 -3.62 12.33 -9.28
C VAL A 220 -4.22 10.93 -9.28
N PHE A 221 -5.11 10.62 -8.33
CA PHE A 221 -5.82 9.34 -8.28
C PHE A 221 -6.67 9.10 -9.53
N GLU A 222 -7.42 10.11 -9.94
CA GLU A 222 -8.29 10.07 -11.12
C GLU A 222 -7.50 9.79 -12.41
N GLN A 223 -6.28 10.32 -12.52
CA GLN A 223 -5.36 10.03 -13.62
C GLN A 223 -4.79 8.61 -13.50
N ALA A 224 -4.25 8.24 -12.33
CA ALA A 224 -3.58 6.97 -12.11
C ALA A 224 -4.50 5.75 -12.29
N ARG A 225 -5.81 5.89 -12.04
CA ARG A 225 -6.78 4.79 -12.23
C ARG A 225 -7.19 4.53 -13.68
N GLN A 226 -6.74 5.33 -14.65
CA GLN A 226 -7.10 5.17 -16.06
C GLN A 226 -6.26 4.11 -16.77
N GLN A 227 -4.97 4.04 -16.43
CA GLN A 227 -4.01 3.14 -17.05
C GLN A 227 -2.80 2.92 -16.15
N ILE A 228 -2.14 1.76 -16.32
CA ILE A 228 -0.87 1.47 -15.68
C ILE A 228 0.23 2.38 -16.25
N SER A 229 1.03 2.98 -15.38
CA SER A 229 2.14 3.86 -15.73
C SER A 229 3.23 3.81 -14.66
N ASN A 230 4.50 3.65 -15.06
CA ASN A 230 5.65 3.76 -14.15
C ASN A 230 5.88 5.19 -13.65
N HIS A 231 5.31 6.19 -14.32
CA HIS A 231 5.33 7.59 -13.86
C HIS A 231 4.31 7.85 -12.74
N GLN A 232 3.41 6.90 -12.46
CA GLN A 232 2.48 6.94 -11.35
C GLN A 232 2.41 5.53 -10.73
N PRO A 233 3.40 5.10 -9.92
CA PRO A 233 3.50 3.74 -9.41
C PRO A 233 2.23 3.19 -8.75
N VAL A 234 1.44 4.03 -8.09
CA VAL A 234 0.11 3.66 -7.54
C VAL A 234 -0.83 3.06 -8.59
N SER A 235 -0.71 3.43 -9.86
CA SER A 235 -1.51 2.88 -10.96
C SER A 235 -1.39 1.36 -11.10
N HIS A 236 -0.25 0.77 -10.69
CA HIS A 236 -0.05 -0.69 -10.69
C HIS A 236 -0.91 -1.41 -9.65
N ILE A 237 -1.30 -0.71 -8.58
CA ILE A 237 -2.24 -1.17 -7.56
C ILE A 237 -3.69 -0.89 -7.96
N LEU A 238 -3.95 0.22 -8.65
CA LEU A 238 -5.30 0.65 -9.03
C LEU A 238 -5.88 -0.09 -10.25
N ASN A 239 -5.02 -0.60 -11.14
CA ASN A 239 -5.44 -1.21 -12.41
C ASN A 239 -5.31 -2.74 -12.46
N GLN A 240 -5.00 -3.38 -11.33
CA GLN A 240 -5.01 -4.83 -11.19
C GLN A 240 -6.43 -5.34 -10.84
N THR A 241 -6.62 -6.66 -10.94
CA THR A 241 -7.92 -7.32 -10.70
C THR A 241 -7.87 -8.42 -9.62
N GLN A 242 -6.75 -8.58 -8.93
CA GLN A 242 -6.49 -9.57 -7.89
C GLN A 242 -7.08 -9.15 -6.54
N THR A 243 -6.82 -7.92 -6.13
CA THR A 243 -7.11 -7.43 -4.77
C THR A 243 -8.10 -6.28 -4.81
N PRO A 244 -9.23 -6.34 -4.09
CA PRO A 244 -10.15 -5.22 -3.95
C PRO A 244 -9.43 -3.97 -3.39
N VAL A 245 -9.67 -2.82 -4.01
CA VAL A 245 -9.16 -1.54 -3.54
C VAL A 245 -10.34 -0.64 -3.16
N THR A 246 -10.30 -0.10 -1.93
CA THR A 246 -11.22 0.96 -1.50
C THR A 246 -10.44 2.24 -1.27
N LEU A 247 -10.81 3.29 -2.01
CA LEU A 247 -10.34 4.65 -1.81
C LEU A 247 -11.17 5.32 -0.70
N TYR A 248 -10.49 5.88 0.29
CA TYR A 248 -11.02 6.78 1.31
C TYR A 248 -10.50 8.19 1.01
N TRP A 249 -11.41 9.13 0.76
CA TRP A 249 -11.07 10.53 0.44
C TRP A 249 -11.91 11.54 1.21
N ALA A 250 -11.27 12.64 1.61
CA ALA A 250 -11.89 13.85 2.15
C ALA A 250 -11.12 15.09 1.65
N PRO A 251 -11.75 16.28 1.64
CA PRO A 251 -11.07 17.52 1.25
C PRO A 251 -9.87 17.86 2.16
#